data_AF-A0A520K1I1-F1
#
_entry.id   AF-A0A520K1I1-F1
#
_cell.length_a   1.000
_cell.length_b   1.000
_cell.length_c   1.000
_cell.angle_alpha   90.00
_cell.angle_beta   90.00
_cell.angle_gamma   90.00
#
_symmetry.space_group_name_H-M   'P 1'
#
loop_
_entity.id
_entity.type
_entity.pdbx_description
1 polymer ?
#
loop_
_entity_poly.entity_id
_entity_poly.type
_entity_poly.pdbx_seq_one_letter_code
_entity_poly.pdbx_strand_id
1 'polypeptide(L)'
;MSTYTSIKVKGITKNKLDVLQSRFTINTGKNISLQNLLDKISDYALMHENELIKKMPALKDDPAWSETMDWGEETNASKVDEYLYR
;
A
#
# COMPACT_ATOMS: atom_id res chain seq x y z
N MET A 1 -3.89 -10.91 23.03
CA MET A 1 -4.21 -11.70 21.81
C MET A 1 -3.46 -11.05 20.66
N SER A 2 -2.70 -11.81 19.87
CA SER A 2 -2.12 -11.28 18.64
C SER A 2 -3.22 -11.25 17.57
N THR A 3 -3.54 -10.06 17.07
CA THR A 3 -4.58 -9.84 16.06
C THR A 3 -3.92 -9.96 14.69
N TYR A 4 -4.44 -10.85 13.84
CA TYR A 4 -3.90 -11.02 12.48
C TYR A 4 -4.77 -10.28 11.48
N THR A 5 -4.13 -9.62 10.52
CA THR A 5 -4.80 -8.93 9.42
C THR A 5 -4.24 -9.43 8.09
N SER A 6 -5.12 -9.63 7.11
CA SER A 6 -4.72 -9.99 5.75
C SER A 6 -4.70 -8.75 4.86
N ILE A 7 -3.67 -8.62 4.03
CA ILE A 7 -3.51 -7.50 3.10
C ILE A 7 -3.40 -8.08 1.69
N LYS A 8 -4.16 -7.51 0.75
CA LYS A 8 -4.04 -7.87 -0.67
C LYS A 8 -2.81 -7.21 -1.26
N VAL A 9 -1.96 -8.01 -1.89
CA VAL A 9 -0.77 -7.54 -2.61
C VAL A 9 -0.78 -8.09 -4.04
N LYS A 10 -0.12 -7.39 -4.95
CA LYS A 10 0.11 -7.91 -6.31
C LYS A 10 0.94 -9.20 -6.23
N GLY A 11 0.67 -10.18 -7.09
CA GLY A 11 1.43 -11.44 -7.11
C GLY A 11 2.94 -11.24 -7.30
N ILE A 12 3.34 -10.27 -8.12
CA ILE A 12 4.75 -9.88 -8.31
C ILE A 12 5.37 -9.41 -6.99
N THR A 13 4.63 -8.66 -6.17
CA THR A 13 5.10 -8.20 -4.86
C THR A 13 5.27 -9.38 -3.91
N LYS A 14 4.35 -10.34 -3.90
CA LYS A 14 4.48 -11.56 -3.10
C LYS A 14 5.75 -12.34 -3.45
N ASN A 15 6.03 -12.53 -4.74
CA ASN A 15 7.26 -13.19 -5.20
C ASN A 15 8.52 -12.46 -4.74
N LYS A 16 8.54 -11.12 -4.79
CA LYS A 16 9.66 -10.31 -4.30
C LYS A 16 9.89 -10.51 -2.80
N LEU A 17 8.82 -10.58 -2.01
CA LEU A 17 8.89 -10.83 -0.57
C LEU A 17 9.41 -12.24 -0.26
N ASP A 18 9.00 -13.25 -1.04
CA ASP A 18 9.48 -14.62 -0.88
C ASP A 18 10.98 -14.74 -1.19
N VAL A 19 11.45 -14.08 -2.25
CA VAL A 19 12.89 -14.00 -2.56
C VAL A 19 13.65 -13.30 -1.43
N LEU A 20 13.11 -12.22 -0.88
CA LEU A 20 13.72 -11.51 0.24
C LEU A 20 13.81 -12.40 1.50
N GLN A 21 12.76 -13.17 1.79
CA GLN A 21 12.73 -14.14 2.88
C GLN A 21 13.80 -15.21 2.69
N SER A 22 13.94 -15.77 1.48
CA SER A 22 15.00 -16.74 1.17
C SER A 22 16.40 -16.15 1.35
N ARG A 23 16.63 -14.92 0.87
CA ARG A 23 17.92 -14.23 1.03
C ARG A 23 18.26 -13.99 2.49
N PHE A 24 17.27 -13.62 3.32
CA PHE A 24 17.47 -13.47 4.75
C PHE A 24 17.89 -14.79 5.39
N THR A 25 17.20 -15.89 5.07
CA THR A 25 17.51 -17.22 5.61
C THR A 25 18.92 -17.67 5.22
N ILE A 26 19.32 -17.46 3.96
CA ILE A 26 20.66 -17.80 3.48
C ILE A 26 21.74 -16.97 4.21
N ASN A 27 21.53 -15.66 4.36
CA ASN A 27 22.53 -14.78 4.94
C ASN A 27 22.67 -14.91 6.46
N THR A 28 21.57 -15.19 7.16
CA THR A 28 21.55 -15.25 8.63
C THR A 28 21.61 -16.67 9.18
N GLY A 29 21.41 -17.68 8.33
CA GLY A 29 21.26 -19.08 8.73
C GLY A 29 19.98 -19.37 9.54
N LYS A 30 19.08 -18.39 9.66
CA LYS A 30 17.87 -18.48 10.48
C LYS A 30 16.63 -18.35 9.61
N ASN A 31 15.71 -19.29 9.76
CA ASN A 31 14.40 -19.20 9.12
C ASN A 31 13.58 -18.09 9.79
N ILE A 32 12.96 -17.23 8.98
CA ILE A 32 12.06 -16.16 9.42
C ILE A 32 10.72 -16.36 8.75
N SER A 33 9.61 -16.17 9.47
CA SER A 33 8.27 -16.18 8.86
C SER A 33 8.07 -14.92 8.01
N LEU A 34 7.22 -15.02 6.98
CA LEU A 34 6.88 -13.86 6.16
C LEU A 34 6.21 -12.74 6.97
N GLN A 35 5.44 -13.10 8.00
CA GLN A 35 4.82 -12.15 8.93
C GLN A 35 5.90 -11.36 9.68
N ASN A 36 6.83 -12.04 10.34
CA ASN A 36 7.92 -11.38 11.08
C ASN A 36 8.84 -10.56 10.17
N LEU A 37 9.04 -11.00 8.93
CA LEU A 37 9.79 -10.23 7.94
C LEU A 37 9.06 -8.93 7.58
N LEU A 38 7.75 -8.99 7.35
CA LEU A 38 6.92 -7.83 7.06
C LEU A 38 6.85 -6.87 8.25
N ASP A 39 6.73 -7.38 9.48
CA ASP A 39 6.76 -6.54 10.68
C ASP A 39 8.05 -5.73 10.75
N LYS A 40 9.21 -6.40 10.58
CA LYS A 40 10.52 -5.72 10.59
C LYS A 40 10.70 -4.72 9.46
N ILE A 41 10.21 -5.01 8.26
CA ILE A 41 10.25 -4.09 7.13
C ILE A 41 9.35 -2.88 7.42
N SER A 42 8.19 -3.11 8.02
CA SER A 42 7.24 -2.05 8.36
C SER A 42 7.81 -1.15 9.45
N ASP A 43 8.39 -1.72 10.50
CA ASP A 43 9.10 -0.98 11.56
C ASP A 43 10.20 -0.10 10.96
N TYR A 44 11.03 -0.65 10.07
CA TYR A 44 12.08 0.10 9.38
C TYR A 44 11.49 1.22 8.52
N ALA A 45 10.44 0.94 7.75
CA ALA A 45 9.79 1.94 6.89
C ALA A 45 9.18 3.09 7.70
N LEU A 46 8.59 2.79 8.86
CA LEU A 46 8.02 3.79 9.78
C LEU A 46 9.10 4.62 10.48
N MET A 47 10.24 4.01 10.84
CA MET A 47 11.39 4.77 11.38
C MET A 47 11.97 5.76 10.35
N HIS A 48 11.83 5.46 9.07
CA HIS A 48 12.30 6.28 7.95
C HIS A 48 11.14 6.93 7.18
N GLU A 49 10.02 7.22 7.86
CA GLU A 49 8.77 7.70 7.25
C GLU A 49 8.97 8.92 6.33
N ASN A 50 9.74 9.91 6.75
CA ASN A 50 10.00 11.11 5.95
C ASN A 50 10.69 10.80 4.61
N GLU A 51 11.57 9.80 4.56
CA GLU A 51 12.21 9.36 3.31
C GLU A 51 11.26 8.54 2.44
N LEU A 52 10.39 7.75 3.08
CA LEU A 52 9.35 6.99 2.40
C LEU A 52 8.35 7.92 1.70
N ILE A 53 7.85 8.94 2.42
CA ILE A 53 6.92 9.95 1.89
C ILE A 53 7.55 10.68 0.70
N LYS A 54 8.83 11.08 0.78
CA LYS A 54 9.54 11.74 -0.32
C LYS A 54 9.67 10.89 -1.60
N LYS A 55 9.61 9.56 -1.48
CA LYS A 55 9.66 8.64 -2.62
C LYS A 55 8.30 8.37 -3.23
N MET A 56 7.22 8.81 -2.60
CA MET A 56 5.89 8.75 -3.20
C MET A 56 5.77 9.85 -4.26
N PRO A 57 5.08 9.59 -5.39
CA PRO A 57 4.87 10.63 -6.39
C PRO A 57 4.15 11.82 -5.75
N ALA A 58 4.51 13.04 -6.15
CA ALA A 58 3.75 14.22 -5.76
C ALA A 58 2.32 14.08 -6.28
N LEU A 59 1.31 14.60 -5.56
CA LEU A 59 -0.10 14.50 -5.96
C LEU A 59 -0.34 14.89 -7.43
N LYS A 60 0.43 15.84 -7.98
CA LYS A 60 0.32 16.29 -9.37
C LYS A 60 0.64 15.20 -10.41
N ASP A 61 1.42 14.19 -10.05
CA ASP A 61 1.80 13.07 -10.92
C ASP A 61 1.01 11.79 -10.58
N ASP A 62 0.08 11.86 -9.63
CA ASP A 62 -0.84 10.76 -9.37
C ASP A 62 -1.87 10.69 -10.51
N PRO A 63 -1.98 9.56 -11.24
CA PRO A 63 -2.98 9.40 -12.29
C PRO A 63 -4.43 9.51 -11.77
N ALA A 64 -4.67 9.40 -10.46
CA ALA A 64 -5.97 9.69 -9.84
C ALA A 64 -6.24 11.20 -9.67
N TRP A 65 -5.24 12.06 -9.90
CA TRP A 65 -5.29 13.52 -9.78
C TRP A 65 -5.27 14.25 -11.13
N SER A 66 -5.28 13.53 -12.26
CA SER A 66 -5.49 14.16 -13.56
C SER A 66 -6.83 14.89 -13.59
N GLU A 67 -6.91 16.02 -14.29
CA GLU A 67 -8.14 16.80 -14.46
C GLU A 67 -9.33 15.87 -14.69
N THR A 68 -10.37 16.05 -13.87
CA THR A 68 -11.63 15.32 -14.02
C THR A 68 -12.09 15.50 -15.45
N MET A 69 -12.30 14.39 -16.15
CA MET A 69 -12.94 14.40 -17.46
C MET A 69 -14.29 15.10 -17.27
N ASP A 70 -14.49 16.26 -17.90
CA ASP A 70 -15.77 16.95 -17.86
C ASP A 70 -16.77 16.08 -18.64
N TRP A 71 -17.56 15.31 -17.90
CA TRP A 71 -18.59 14.44 -18.46
C TRP A 71 -19.79 15.23 -18.99
N GLY A 72 -19.75 16.58 -18.94
CA GLY A 72 -20.82 17.45 -19.41
C GLY A 72 -22.07 17.39 -18.53
N GLU A 73 -21.98 16.78 -17.35
CA GLU A 73 -23.05 16.71 -16.37
C GLU A 73 -22.74 17.59 -15.17
N GLU A 74 -23.51 18.67 -15.00
CA GLU A 74 -23.49 19.47 -13.78
C GLU A 74 -23.96 18.62 -12.60
N THR A 75 -23.02 18.20 -11.77
CA THR A 75 -23.33 17.40 -10.60
C THR A 75 -24.01 18.29 -9.56
N ASN A 76 -25.33 18.16 -9.42
CA ASN A 76 -26.05 18.79 -8.33
C ASN A 76 -25.79 17.99 -7.04
N ALA A 77 -25.14 18.61 -6.06
CA ALA A 77 -24.79 17.98 -4.79
C ALA A 77 -26.00 17.31 -4.10
N SER A 78 -27.21 17.84 -4.30
CA SER A 78 -28.46 17.27 -3.77
C SER A 78 -28.81 15.89 -4.32
N LYS A 79 -28.35 15.52 -5.53
CA LYS A 79 -28.57 14.17 -6.10
C LYS A 79 -27.62 13.13 -5.50
N VAL A 80 -26.44 13.54 -5.03
CA VAL A 80 -25.44 12.62 -4.50
C VAL A 80 -25.92 11.99 -3.19
N ASP A 81 -26.56 12.80 -2.33
CA ASP A 81 -27.15 12.32 -1.07
C ASP A 81 -28.26 11.28 -1.31
N GLU A 82 -29.02 11.39 -2.40
CA GLU A 82 -30.09 10.45 -2.75
C GLU A 82 -29.57 9.04 -3.08
N TYR A 83 -28.35 8.95 -3.63
CA TYR A 83 -27.71 7.66 -3.94
C TYR A 83 -26.96 7.05 -2.75
N LEU A 84 -26.39 7.89 -1.87
CA LEU A 84 -25.56 7.42 -0.75
C LEU A 84 -26.37 6.95 0.46
N TYR A 85 -27.57 7.51 0.68
CA TYR A 85 -28.40 7.22 1.85
C TYR A 85 -29.61 6.32 1.54
N ARG A 86 -29.53 5.48 0.51
CA ARG A 86 -30.55 4.49 0.17
C ARG A 86 -30.45 3.20 0.97
#